data_AF-A0A0C9SZA3-F1
#
_entry.id   AF-A0A0C9SZA3-F1
#
_cell.length_a   1.000
_cell.length_b   1.000
_cell.length_c   1.000
_cell.angle_alpha   90.00
_cell.angle_beta   90.00
_cell.angle_gamma   90.00
#
_symmetry.space_group_name_H-M   'P 1'
#
loop_
_entity.id
_entity.type
_entity.pdbx_description
1 polymer ?
#
loop_
_entity_poly.entity_id
_entity_poly.type
_entity_poly.pdbx_seq_one_letter_code
_entity_poly.pdbx_strand_id
1 'polypeptide(L)' 'FIYNHLIIMHRILQRLQNVGATVSAKKFLTTVTIVGHKCTLEGRIPHEDKVQKIRDWP' A
#
# COMPACT_ATOMS: atom_id res chain seq x y z
N PHE A 1 9.50 -10.87 -9.02
CA PHE A 1 8.69 -10.06 -8.09
C PHE A 1 7.99 -8.88 -8.78
N ILE A 2 8.73 -7.93 -9.36
CA ILE A 2 8.15 -6.72 -9.99
C ILE A 2 7.19 -7.07 -11.14
N TYR A 3 7.55 -8.02 -12.01
CA TYR A 3 6.70 -8.45 -13.12
C TYR A 3 5.31 -8.96 -12.65
N ASN A 4 5.28 -9.84 -11.63
CA ASN A 4 4.03 -10.33 -11.06
C ASN A 4 3.21 -9.19 -10.41
N HIS A 5 3.88 -8.24 -9.74
CA HIS A 5 3.22 -7.05 -9.19
C HIS A 5 2.55 -6.24 -10.30
N LEU A 6 3.25 -5.98 -11.40
CA LEU A 6 2.71 -5.24 -12.55
C LEU A 6 1.51 -5.96 -13.20
N ILE A 7 1.56 -7.29 -13.34
CA ILE A 7 0.43 -8.08 -13.84
C ILE A 7 -0.79 -7.95 -12.91
N ILE A 8 -0.59 -8.08 -11.60
CA ILE A 8 -1.67 -7.95 -10.61
C ILE A 8 -2.28 -6.55 -10.68
N MET A 9 -1.44 -5.50 -10.74
CA MET A 9 -1.91 -4.13 -10.84
C MET A 9 -2.65 -3.86 -12.14
N HIS A 10 -2.17 -4.37 -13.27
CA HIS A 10 -2.87 -4.27 -14.55
C HIS A 10 -4.28 -4.87 -14.47
N ARG A 11 -4.41 -6.08 -13.89
CA ARG A 11 -5.71 -6.75 -13.72
C ARG A 11 -6.66 -5.97 -12.81
N ILE A 12 -6.16 -5.35 -11.74
CA ILE A 12 -6.96 -4.53 -10.83
C ILE A 12 -7.43 -3.26 -11.52
N LEU A 13 -6.52 -2.55 -12.20
CA LEU A 13 -6.81 -1.31 -12.92
C LEU A 13 -7.85 -1.53 -14.02
N GLN A 14 -7.72 -2.60 -14.79
CA GLN A 14 -8.70 -2.94 -15.83
C GLN A 14 -10.11 -3.15 -15.24
N ARG A 15 -10.22 -3.83 -14.10
CA ARG A 15 -11.52 -4.04 -13.42
C ARG A 15 -12.11 -2.74 -12.90
N LEU A 16 -11.28 -1.86 -12.34
CA LEU A 16 -11.70 -0.55 -11.85
C LEU A 16 -12.16 0.35 -13.01
N GLN A 17 -11.44 0.33 -14.13
CA GLN A 17 -11.81 1.05 -15.33
C GLN A 17 -13.16 0.60 -15.88
N ASN A 18 -13.42 -0.72 -15.92
CA ASN A 18 -14.69 -1.28 -16.41
C ASN A 18 -15.92 -0.82 -15.62
N VAL A 19 -15.74 -0.43 -14.34
CA VAL A 19 -16.83 0.08 -13.50
C VAL A 19 -16.81 1.60 -13.36
N GLY A 20 -15.94 2.30 -14.11
CA GLY A 20 -15.79 3.76 -14.04
C GLY A 20 -15.19 4.28 -12.72
N ALA A 21 -14.52 3.41 -11.94
CA ALA A 21 -13.93 3.81 -10.68
C ALA A 21 -12.62 4.59 -10.89
N THR A 22 -12.45 5.66 -10.11
CA THR A 22 -11.20 6.43 -10.07
C THR A 22 -10.43 6.11 -8.79
N VAL A 23 -9.13 5.89 -8.91
CA VAL A 23 -8.25 5.54 -7.79
C VAL A 23 -6.96 6.34 -7.84
N SER A 24 -6.42 6.67 -6.67
CA SER A 24 -5.12 7.35 -6.57
C SER A 24 -3.99 6.41 -6.97
N ALA A 25 -3.12 6.85 -7.88
CA ALA A 25 -1.92 6.13 -8.31
C ALA A 25 -0.99 5.74 -7.15
N LYS A 26 -0.94 6.56 -6.08
CA LYS A 26 -0.11 6.32 -4.88
C LYS A 26 -0.42 4.99 -4.18
N LYS A 27 -1.60 4.40 -4.40
CA LYS A 27 -2.00 3.12 -3.81
C LYS A 27 -1.35 1.89 -4.49
N PHE A 28 -0.71 2.07 -5.65
CA PHE A 28 -0.11 0.98 -6.44
C PHE A 28 1.41 0.87 -6.29
N LEU A 29 2.00 1.67 -5.41
CA LEU A 29 3.43 1.63 -5.11
C LEU A 29 3.80 0.32 -4.39
N THR A 30 5.06 -0.07 -4.48
CA THR A 30 5.62 -1.26 -3.80
C THR A 30 5.77 -1.07 -2.30
N THR A 31 5.74 0.18 -1.82
CA THR A 31 5.68 0.53 -0.40
C THR A 31 4.52 1.48 -0.18
N VAL A 32 3.55 1.06 0.64
CA VAL A 32 2.30 1.79 0.86
C VAL A 32 1.81 1.63 2.30
N THR A 33 1.10 2.64 2.80
CA THR A 33 0.39 2.53 4.07
C THR A 33 -0.99 1.93 3.84
N ILE A 34 -1.24 0.74 4.39
CA ILE A 34 -2.51 0.01 4.32
C ILE A 34 -3.04 -0.14 5.74
N VAL A 35 -4.23 0.42 6.01
CA VAL A 35 -4.88 0.37 7.34
C VAL A 35 -3.94 0.82 8.47
N GLY A 36 -3.14 1.85 8.20
CA GLY A 36 -2.17 2.40 9.15
C GLY A 36 -0.96 1.52 9.45
N HIS A 37 -0.70 0.49 8.64
CA HIS A 37 0.56 -0.27 8.64
C HIS A 37 1.36 0.09 7.40
N LYS A 38 2.68 0.24 7.56
CA LYS A 38 3.57 0.47 6.42
C LYS A 38 3.94 -0.90 5.85
N CYS A 39 3.42 -1.19 4.66
CA CYS A 39 3.69 -2.43 3.94
C CYS A 39 4.84 -2.18 2.96
N THR A 40 5.90 -2.97 3.06
CA THR A 40 7.06 -2.97 2.17
C THR A 40 7.13 -4.29 1.43
N LEU A 41 8.13 -4.41 0.55
CA LEU A 41 8.47 -5.67 -0.14
C LEU A 41 8.84 -6.80 0.82
N GLU A 42 9.41 -6.45 1.97
CA GLU A 42 9.93 -7.39 2.96
C GLU A 42 8.88 -7.82 3.98
N GLY A 43 7.76 -7.08 4.06
CA GLY A 43 6.67 -7.42 4.96
C GLY A 43 5.94 -6.19 5.50
N ARG A 44 5.26 -6.39 6.62
CA ARG A 44 4.55 -5.31 7.33
C ARG A 44 5.44 -4.78 8.44
N ILE A 45 5.68 -3.49 8.43
CA ILE A 45 6.36 -2.78 9.51
C ILE A 45 5.41 -1.77 10.16
N PRO A 46 5.54 -1.54 11.48
CA PRO A 46 4.77 -0.52 12.14
C PRO A 46 5.10 0.86 11.56
N HIS A 47 4.11 1.74 11.52
CA HIS A 47 4.33 3.12 11.11
C HIS A 47 5.14 3.84 12.19
N GLU A 48 6.14 4.63 11.82
CA GLU A 48 7.02 5.31 12.79
C GLU A 48 6.20 6.15 13.77
N ASP A 49 5.22 6.92 13.28
CA ASP A 49 4.31 7.71 14.13
C ASP A 49 3.58 6.89 15.20
N LYS A 50 3.24 5.63 14.91
CA LYS A 50 2.59 4.74 15.88
C LYS A 50 3.61 4.24 16.92
N VAL A 51 4.84 3.96 16.49
CA VAL A 51 5.94 3.58 17.39
C VAL A 51 6.30 4.74 18.29
N GLN A 52 6.38 5.95 17.73
CA GLN A 52 6.75 7.17 18.43
C GLN A 52 5.74 7.51 19.53
N LYS A 53 4.44 7.38 19.26
CA LYS A 53 3.39 7.54 20.29
C LYS A 53 3.55 6.61 21.50
N ILE A 54 4.07 5.40 21.31
CA ILE A 54 4.33 4.47 22.41
C ILE A 54 5.61 4.86 23.14
N ARG A 55 6.65 5.27 22.41
CA ARG A 55 7.92 5.73 22.99
C ARG A 55 7.77 7.00 23.83
N ASP A 56 6.94 7.93 23.37
CA ASP A 56 6.68 9.21 24.03
C ASP A 56 5.59 9.12 25.11
N TRP A 57 5.10 7.90 25.40
CA TRP A 57 4.10 7.69 26.44
C TRP A 57 4.74 7.88 27.83
N PRO A 58 4.27 8.82 28.66
CA PRO A 58 4.84 9.11 29.97
C PRO A 58 4.58 8.03 31.03
#